data_AF-A0A847Z661-F1
#
_entry.id   AF-A0A847Z661-F1
#
_cell.length_a   1.000
_cell.length_b   1.000
_cell.length_c   1.000
_cell.angle_alpha   90.00
_cell.angle_beta   90.00
_cell.angle_gamma   90.00
#
_symmetry.space_group_name_H-M   'P 1'
#
loop_
_entity.id
_entity.type
_entity.pdbx_description
1 polymer ?
#
loop_
_entity_poly.entity_id
_entity_poly.type
_entity_poly.pdbx_seq_one_letter_code
_entity_poly.pdbx_strand_id
1 'polypeptide(L)'
;MTTFYELYHKLVKDAVDKKEFDEKEYCDYDKGHLDCLLHPKKHPLIWHIGKCECTDEQKEACAKNCPFDAVEKTDEGVNKINADKCTGCSFCIDNCKAQNLAASKDTIAVLKEIQNKDRFIYALVAPAFLGQFSEEVTPGKLRSALKKVGFDGMIEVSLFADILTLKEALEFMQNIKTDKDFQLTS
;
A
#
# COMPACT_ATOMS: atom_id res chain seq x y z
N MET A 1 -9.52 14.68 -19.34
CA MET A 1 -9.11 13.33 -18.92
C MET A 1 -9.34 13.26 -17.43
N THR A 2 -10.07 12.25 -16.98
CA THR A 2 -10.55 12.11 -15.61
C THR A 2 -9.37 11.80 -14.67
N THR A 3 -9.47 12.19 -13.40
CA THR A 3 -8.37 12.04 -12.43
C THR A 3 -8.15 10.58 -12.01
N PHE A 4 -6.98 10.29 -11.44
CA PHE A 4 -6.67 8.98 -10.87
C PHE A 4 -7.68 8.54 -9.80
N TYR A 5 -8.07 9.45 -8.90
CA TYR A 5 -8.98 9.10 -7.81
C TYR A 5 -10.40 8.84 -8.30
N GLU A 6 -10.87 9.59 -9.29
CA GLU A 6 -12.15 9.31 -9.94
C GLU A 6 -12.14 7.93 -10.62
N LEU A 7 -11.03 7.57 -11.31
CA LEU A 7 -10.85 6.22 -11.87
C LEU A 7 -10.91 5.15 -10.79
N TYR A 8 -10.14 5.34 -9.72
CA TYR A 8 -10.08 4.41 -8.59
C TYR A 8 -11.46 4.21 -7.97
N HIS A 9 -12.20 5.29 -7.69
CA HIS A 9 -13.53 5.20 -7.11
C HIS A 9 -14.53 4.52 -8.04
N LYS A 10 -14.46 4.78 -9.35
CA LYS A 10 -15.28 4.09 -10.35
C LYS A 10 -15.00 2.58 -10.32
N LEU A 11 -13.72 2.18 -10.40
CA LEU A 11 -13.33 0.76 -10.37
C LEU A 11 -13.70 0.06 -9.05
N VAL A 12 -13.55 0.73 -7.91
CA VAL A 12 -13.99 0.19 -6.62
C VAL A 12 -15.49 -0.03 -6.60
N LYS A 13 -16.27 0.92 -7.11
CA LYS A 13 -17.73 0.79 -7.21
C LYS A 13 -18.13 -0.36 -8.13
N ASP A 14 -17.54 -0.43 -9.32
CA ASP A 14 -17.82 -1.49 -10.28
C ASP A 14 -17.43 -2.87 -9.72
N ALA A 15 -16.34 -2.95 -8.95
CA ALA A 15 -15.97 -4.16 -8.23
C ALA A 15 -17.04 -4.52 -7.19
N VAL A 16 -17.51 -3.59 -6.35
CA VAL A 16 -18.59 -3.83 -5.37
C VAL A 16 -19.88 -4.30 -6.05
N ASP A 17 -20.25 -3.68 -7.17
CA ASP A 17 -21.47 -3.97 -7.93
C ASP A 17 -21.35 -5.25 -8.80
N LYS A 18 -20.20 -5.93 -8.74
CA LYS A 18 -19.89 -7.16 -9.51
C LYS A 18 -20.01 -6.97 -11.02
N LYS A 19 -19.67 -5.78 -11.49
CA LYS A 19 -19.71 -5.48 -12.92
C LYS A 19 -18.54 -6.17 -13.62
N GLU A 20 -18.81 -6.79 -14.76
CA GLU A 20 -17.74 -7.28 -15.62
C GLU A 20 -16.92 -6.09 -16.16
N PHE A 21 -15.60 -6.27 -16.21
CA PHE A 21 -14.72 -5.22 -16.70
C PHE A 21 -14.86 -5.09 -18.23
N ASP A 22 -15.23 -3.89 -18.69
CA ASP A 22 -15.21 -3.51 -20.11
C ASP A 22 -14.29 -2.30 -20.30
N GLU A 23 -13.16 -2.48 -20.99
CA GLU A 23 -12.18 -1.41 -21.27
C GLU A 23 -12.82 -0.21 -21.97
N LYS A 24 -13.89 -0.42 -22.77
CA LYS A 24 -14.58 0.66 -23.50
C LYS A 24 -15.22 1.67 -22.56
N GLU A 25 -15.60 1.27 -21.35
CA GLU A 25 -16.17 2.17 -20.36
C GLU A 25 -15.13 3.04 -19.63
N TYR A 26 -13.84 2.80 -19.88
CA TYR A 26 -12.73 3.53 -19.28
C TYR A 26 -11.88 4.28 -20.33
N CYS A 27 -12.45 4.55 -21.51
CA CYS A 27 -11.75 5.24 -22.59
C CYS A 27 -11.30 6.68 -22.25
N ASP A 28 -12.00 7.36 -21.33
CA ASP A 28 -11.69 8.73 -20.90
C ASP A 28 -10.60 8.83 -19.81
N TYR A 29 -10.04 7.69 -19.39
CA TYR A 29 -9.08 7.57 -18.30
C TYR A 29 -7.67 7.23 -18.79
N ASP A 30 -6.69 7.45 -17.90
CA ASP A 30 -5.30 7.10 -18.16
C ASP A 30 -5.12 5.58 -18.20
N LYS A 31 -4.65 5.05 -19.34
CA LYS A 31 -4.42 3.61 -19.51
C LYS A 31 -3.34 3.06 -18.59
N GLY A 32 -2.33 3.86 -18.27
CA GLY A 32 -1.28 3.49 -17.32
C GLY A 32 -1.84 3.38 -15.90
N HIS A 33 -2.62 4.37 -15.45
CA HIS A 33 -3.28 4.31 -14.15
C HIS A 33 -4.27 3.13 -14.06
N LEU A 34 -5.00 2.86 -15.14
CA LEU A 34 -5.89 1.70 -15.22
C LEU A 34 -5.13 0.40 -15.04
N ASP A 35 -3.99 0.24 -15.72
CA ASP A 35 -3.14 -0.95 -15.57
C ASP A 35 -2.53 -1.06 -14.18
N CYS A 36 -2.11 0.06 -13.55
CA CYS A 36 -1.67 0.08 -12.14
C CYS A 36 -2.73 -0.48 -11.20
N LEU A 37 -4.00 -0.09 -11.38
CA LEU A 37 -5.11 -0.51 -10.51
C LEU A 37 -5.58 -1.94 -10.75
N LEU A 38 -5.47 -2.44 -11.98
CA LEU A 38 -5.88 -3.81 -12.33
C LEU A 38 -4.77 -4.83 -12.12
N HIS A 39 -3.51 -4.42 -12.26
CA HIS A 39 -2.33 -5.29 -12.18
C HIS A 39 -1.24 -4.70 -11.28
N PRO A 40 -1.52 -4.35 -10.00
CA PRO A 40 -0.60 -3.61 -9.13
C PRO A 40 0.77 -4.29 -8.97
N LYS A 41 0.82 -5.64 -9.01
CA LYS A 41 2.05 -6.43 -8.91
C LYS A 41 3.05 -6.23 -10.06
N LYS A 42 2.62 -5.66 -11.20
CA LYS A 42 3.49 -5.36 -12.34
C LYS A 42 4.17 -4.00 -12.21
N HIS A 43 3.82 -3.22 -11.20
CA HIS A 43 4.24 -1.83 -11.03
C HIS A 43 4.99 -1.64 -9.72
N PRO A 44 5.79 -0.56 -9.59
CA PRO A 44 6.39 -0.18 -8.32
C PRO A 44 5.32 0.11 -7.26
N LEU A 45 5.69 0.07 -5.97
CA LEU A 45 4.79 0.36 -4.87
C LEU A 45 4.30 1.81 -4.81
N ILE A 46 4.95 2.71 -5.56
CA ILE A 46 4.63 4.14 -5.64
C ILE A 46 4.36 4.49 -7.10
N TRP A 47 3.21 5.12 -7.35
CA TRP A 47 2.73 5.47 -8.68
C TRP A 47 2.71 6.98 -8.87
N HIS A 48 3.06 7.41 -10.09
CA HIS A 48 2.76 8.77 -10.53
C HIS A 48 1.31 8.83 -10.96
N ILE A 49 0.53 9.73 -10.35
CA ILE A 49 -0.91 9.92 -10.64
C ILE A 49 -1.19 11.20 -11.44
N GLY A 50 -0.13 11.91 -11.82
CA GLY A 50 -0.16 13.15 -12.57
C GLY A 50 1.21 13.50 -13.13
N LYS A 51 1.27 14.53 -13.98
CA LYS A 51 2.53 14.97 -14.60
C LYS A 51 3.41 15.70 -13.59
N CYS A 52 4.69 15.34 -13.52
CA CYS A 52 5.66 15.99 -12.65
C CYS A 52 6.18 17.29 -13.29
N GLU A 53 5.44 18.39 -13.11
CA GLU A 53 5.78 19.74 -13.58
C GLU A 53 6.72 20.50 -12.63
N CYS A 54 7.38 19.78 -11.72
CA CYS A 54 8.32 20.34 -10.76
C CYS A 54 9.58 20.91 -11.44
N THR A 55 10.19 21.92 -10.84
CA THR A 55 11.50 22.44 -11.29
C THR A 55 12.61 21.40 -11.09
N ASP A 56 13.74 21.56 -11.77
CA ASP A 56 14.88 20.64 -11.61
C ASP A 56 15.35 20.54 -10.16
N GLU A 57 15.41 21.68 -9.44
CA GLU A 57 15.75 21.73 -8.02
C GLU A 57 14.77 20.93 -7.16
N GLN A 58 13.47 21.03 -7.44
CA GLN A 58 12.43 20.28 -6.73
C GLN A 58 12.50 18.78 -7.03
N LYS A 59 12.82 18.41 -8.27
CA LYS A 59 13.01 17.01 -8.68
C LYS A 59 14.24 16.41 -7.99
N GLU A 60 15.32 17.15 -7.90
CA GLU A 60 16.52 16.73 -7.17
C GLU A 60 16.25 16.56 -5.67
N ALA A 61 15.54 17.51 -5.06
CA ALA A 61 15.11 17.39 -3.66
C ALA A 61 14.20 16.17 -3.43
N CYS A 62 13.26 15.91 -4.36
CA CYS A 62 12.40 14.73 -4.33
C CYS A 62 13.20 13.42 -4.37
N ALA A 63 14.24 13.35 -5.21
CA ALA A 63 15.13 12.19 -5.28
C ALA A 63 15.89 11.96 -3.97
N LYS A 64 16.49 13.03 -3.43
CA LYS A 64 17.27 13.00 -2.17
C LYS A 64 16.47 12.64 -0.94
N ASN A 65 15.15 12.83 -0.95
CA ASN A 65 14.29 12.47 0.17
C ASN A 65 14.07 10.96 0.29
N CYS A 66 14.45 10.15 -0.70
CA CYS A 66 14.33 8.70 -0.61
C CYS A 66 15.52 8.11 0.15
N PRO A 67 15.33 7.51 1.34
CA PRO A 67 16.43 6.93 2.11
C PRO A 67 17.03 5.65 1.48
N PHE A 68 16.42 5.15 0.40
CA PHE A 68 16.83 3.95 -0.32
C PHE A 68 17.26 4.23 -1.76
N ASP A 69 17.42 5.51 -2.14
CA ASP A 69 17.81 5.94 -3.50
C ASP A 69 16.93 5.32 -4.61
N ALA A 70 15.65 5.10 -4.32
CA ALA A 70 14.70 4.48 -5.23
C ALA A 70 14.02 5.48 -6.18
N VAL A 71 14.24 6.78 -5.99
CA VAL A 71 13.69 7.84 -6.84
C VAL A 71 14.81 8.35 -7.75
N GLU A 72 14.81 7.91 -9.01
CA GLU A 72 15.89 8.15 -9.96
C GLU A 72 15.47 9.15 -11.03
N LYS A 73 16.36 10.06 -11.43
CA LYS A 73 16.10 11.01 -12.52
C LYS A 73 16.31 10.29 -13.86
N THR A 74 15.30 10.33 -14.73
CA THR A 74 15.40 9.82 -16.10
C THR A 74 16.01 10.85 -17.05
N ASP A 75 16.44 10.40 -18.23
CA ASP A 75 16.98 11.26 -19.30
C ASP A 75 15.97 12.32 -19.78
N GLU A 76 14.67 12.05 -19.59
CA GLU A 76 13.56 12.95 -19.89
C GLU A 76 13.32 14.00 -18.79
N GLY A 77 14.17 14.02 -17.75
CA GLY A 77 14.08 14.94 -16.64
C GLY A 77 12.90 14.67 -15.71
N VAL A 78 12.35 13.45 -15.69
CA VAL A 78 11.27 13.03 -14.79
C VAL A 78 11.83 12.04 -13.77
N ASN A 79 11.40 12.16 -12.51
CA ASN A 79 11.76 11.16 -11.50
C ASN A 79 10.95 9.89 -11.73
N LYS A 80 11.61 8.73 -11.70
CA LYS A 80 11.01 7.40 -11.81
C LYS A 80 11.31 6.61 -10.55
N ILE A 81 10.36 5.78 -10.15
CA ILE A 81 10.53 4.87 -9.01
C ILE A 81 11.17 3.57 -9.51
N ASN A 82 12.34 3.24 -8.96
CA ASN A 82 13.01 1.95 -9.16
C ASN A 82 12.35 0.90 -8.23
N ALA A 83 11.66 -0.08 -8.83
CA ALA A 83 10.92 -1.10 -8.09
C ALA A 83 11.83 -1.99 -7.23
N ASP A 84 13.06 -2.25 -7.67
CA ASP A 84 13.98 -3.15 -6.98
C ASP A 84 14.58 -2.51 -5.70
N LYS A 85 14.63 -1.18 -5.66
CA LYS A 85 15.10 -0.41 -4.50
C LYS A 85 13.98 0.07 -3.59
N CYS A 86 12.76 0.19 -4.11
CA CYS A 86 11.65 0.77 -3.38
C CYS A 86 11.11 -0.18 -2.31
N THR A 87 11.18 0.23 -1.05
CA THR A 87 10.66 -0.54 0.10
C THR A 87 9.22 -0.19 0.49
N GLY A 88 8.59 0.77 -0.21
CA GLY A 88 7.20 1.17 0.06
C GLY A 88 7.00 2.07 1.28
N CYS A 89 8.06 2.64 1.85
CA CYS A 89 8.02 3.49 3.06
C CYS A 89 7.22 4.81 2.93
N SER A 90 6.75 5.17 1.73
CA SER A 90 5.90 6.34 1.47
C SER A 90 6.48 7.74 1.76
N PHE A 91 7.74 7.86 2.22
CA PHE A 91 8.40 9.16 2.45
C PHE A 91 8.33 10.12 1.25
N CYS A 92 8.45 9.60 0.03
CA CYS A 92 8.35 10.41 -1.19
C CYS A 92 6.94 10.98 -1.41
N ILE A 93 5.89 10.25 -1.01
CA ILE A 93 4.50 10.71 -1.09
C ILE A 93 4.29 11.87 -0.12
N ASP A 94 4.69 11.71 1.14
CA ASP A 94 4.49 12.71 2.19
C ASP A 94 5.20 14.03 1.89
N ASN A 95 6.34 13.96 1.20
CA ASN A 95 7.13 15.12 0.81
C ASN A 95 6.81 15.65 -0.60
N CYS A 96 5.87 15.04 -1.32
CA CYS A 96 5.51 15.47 -2.67
C CYS A 96 4.64 16.73 -2.64
N LYS A 97 5.26 17.90 -2.80
CA LYS A 97 4.54 19.19 -2.86
C LYS A 97 3.52 19.27 -3.99
N ALA A 98 3.72 18.53 -5.07
CA ALA A 98 2.81 18.48 -6.21
C ALA A 98 1.65 17.50 -6.01
N GLN A 99 1.64 16.70 -4.94
CA GLN A 99 0.61 15.68 -4.64
C GLN A 99 0.37 14.69 -5.80
N ASN A 100 1.40 14.41 -6.59
CA ASN A 100 1.34 13.58 -7.79
C ASN A 100 1.84 12.15 -7.59
N LEU A 101 2.06 11.74 -6.34
CA LEU A 101 2.45 10.38 -5.98
C LEU A 101 1.36 9.71 -5.16
N ALA A 102 1.10 8.44 -5.44
CA ALA A 102 0.19 7.60 -4.65
C ALA A 102 0.83 6.24 -4.36
N ALA A 103 0.52 5.67 -3.20
CA ALA A 103 0.87 4.29 -2.91
C ALA A 103 -0.01 3.35 -3.73
N SER A 104 0.53 2.17 -4.05
CA SER A 104 -0.20 1.08 -4.67
C SER A 104 -1.50 0.76 -3.92
N LYS A 105 -2.50 0.29 -4.66
CA LYS A 105 -3.85 0.00 -4.17
C LYS A 105 -4.23 -1.44 -4.49
N ASP A 106 -4.44 -2.24 -3.44
CA ASP A 106 -4.89 -3.64 -3.58
C ASP A 106 -6.40 -3.82 -3.36
N THR A 107 -7.13 -2.74 -3.06
CA THR A 107 -8.58 -2.80 -2.73
C THR A 107 -9.40 -3.52 -3.78
N ILE A 108 -9.17 -3.27 -5.07
CA ILE A 108 -9.92 -3.89 -6.17
C ILE A 108 -9.60 -5.39 -6.25
N ALA A 109 -8.33 -5.77 -6.10
CA ALA A 109 -7.93 -7.18 -6.08
C ALA A 109 -8.58 -7.92 -4.90
N VAL A 110 -8.54 -7.32 -3.71
CA VAL A 110 -9.18 -7.88 -2.50
C VAL A 110 -10.68 -8.04 -2.68
N LEU A 111 -11.39 -7.03 -3.22
CA LEU A 111 -12.83 -7.11 -3.46
C LEU A 111 -13.22 -8.22 -4.44
N LYS A 112 -12.41 -8.44 -5.49
CA LYS A 112 -12.62 -9.55 -6.43
C LYS A 112 -12.45 -10.91 -5.75
N GLU A 113 -11.43 -11.05 -4.90
CA GLU A 113 -11.22 -12.29 -4.14
C GLU A 113 -12.36 -12.55 -3.15
N ILE A 114 -12.84 -11.53 -2.42
CA ILE A 114 -13.97 -11.65 -1.47
C ILE A 114 -15.25 -12.18 -2.13
N GLN A 115 -15.42 -11.94 -3.44
CA GLN A 115 -16.56 -12.44 -4.18
C GLN A 115 -16.45 -13.92 -4.55
N ASN A 116 -15.24 -14.49 -4.52
CA ASN A 116 -14.99 -15.89 -4.77
C ASN A 116 -15.36 -16.71 -3.53
N LYS A 117 -16.44 -17.51 -3.64
CA LYS A 117 -16.97 -18.31 -2.52
C LYS A 117 -16.25 -19.64 -2.30
N ASP A 118 -15.26 -19.97 -3.13
CA ASP A 118 -14.58 -21.27 -3.04
C ASP A 118 -13.49 -21.29 -1.96
N ARG A 119 -13.22 -20.16 -1.29
CA ARG A 119 -12.15 -20.01 -0.30
C ARG A 119 -12.60 -19.11 0.85
N PHE A 120 -12.07 -19.39 2.03
CA PHE A 120 -12.23 -18.48 3.15
C PHE A 120 -11.25 -17.31 3.04
N ILE A 121 -11.74 -16.09 3.27
CA ILE A 121 -10.96 -14.87 3.21
C ILE A 121 -11.03 -14.14 4.54
N TYR A 122 -9.88 -14.03 5.19
CA TYR A 122 -9.72 -13.40 6.49
C TYR A 122 -8.94 -12.09 6.36
N ALA A 123 -9.40 -11.05 7.04
CA ALA A 123 -8.65 -9.81 7.20
C ALA A 123 -7.63 -9.97 8.34
N LEU A 124 -6.34 -9.79 8.03
CA LEU A 124 -5.28 -9.71 9.02
C LEU A 124 -5.06 -8.25 9.40
N VAL A 125 -5.30 -7.89 10.67
CA VAL A 125 -5.25 -6.49 11.13
C VAL A 125 -4.07 -6.27 12.07
N ALA A 126 -3.23 -5.28 11.74
CA ALA A 126 -2.05 -4.88 12.51
C ALA A 126 -2.44 -4.16 13.81
N PRO A 127 -1.68 -4.30 14.93
CA PRO A 127 -2.06 -3.81 16.26
C PRO A 127 -2.37 -2.30 16.31
N ALA A 128 -1.72 -1.51 15.45
CA ALA A 128 -1.90 -0.06 15.37
C ALA A 128 -3.34 0.38 15.04
N PHE A 129 -4.19 -0.52 14.55
CA PHE A 129 -5.60 -0.21 14.23
C PHE A 129 -6.37 0.34 15.44
N LEU A 130 -6.01 -0.05 16.67
CA LEU A 130 -6.65 0.44 17.89
C LEU A 130 -6.46 1.95 18.11
N GLY A 131 -5.32 2.50 17.67
CA GLY A 131 -5.02 3.94 17.80
C GLY A 131 -5.31 4.75 16.53
N GLN A 132 -5.65 4.09 15.42
CA GLN A 132 -5.86 4.74 14.13
C GLN A 132 -7.25 5.37 14.00
N PHE A 133 -8.25 4.83 14.68
CA PHE A 133 -9.64 5.28 14.61
C PHE A 133 -10.07 5.99 15.90
N SER A 134 -11.20 6.69 15.85
CA SER A 134 -11.82 7.26 17.06
C SER A 134 -12.28 6.16 18.01
N GLU A 135 -12.47 6.52 19.29
CA GLU A 135 -12.96 5.60 20.33
C GLU A 135 -14.32 4.96 19.99
N GLU A 136 -15.08 5.58 19.09
CA GLU A 136 -16.34 5.04 18.60
C GLU A 136 -16.16 3.76 17.76
N VAL A 137 -14.98 3.54 17.18
CA VAL A 137 -14.66 2.37 16.34
C VAL A 137 -14.04 1.27 17.19
N THR A 138 -14.89 0.50 17.85
CA THR A 138 -14.44 -0.64 18.66
C THR A 138 -13.98 -1.81 17.77
N PRO A 139 -13.09 -2.72 18.25
CA PRO A 139 -12.68 -3.91 17.51
C PRO A 139 -13.87 -4.77 17.04
N GLY A 140 -14.92 -4.86 17.85
CA GLY A 140 -16.15 -5.57 17.50
C GLY A 140 -16.91 -4.91 16.34
N LYS A 141 -16.96 -3.58 16.29
CA LYS A 141 -17.55 -2.84 15.16
C LYS A 141 -16.72 -3.02 13.89
N LEU A 142 -15.39 -2.93 13.98
CA LEU A 142 -14.49 -3.15 12.84
C LEU A 142 -14.64 -4.57 12.28
N ARG A 143 -14.60 -5.59 13.15
CA ARG A 143 -14.86 -6.98 12.76
C ARG A 143 -16.22 -7.14 12.06
N SER A 144 -17.26 -6.52 12.62
CA SER A 144 -18.61 -6.58 12.04
C SER A 144 -18.68 -5.89 10.68
N ALA A 145 -17.97 -4.76 10.50
CA ALA A 145 -17.89 -4.06 9.24
C ALA A 145 -17.17 -4.89 8.17
N LEU A 146 -16.03 -5.49 8.49
CA LEU A 146 -15.30 -6.37 7.57
C LEU A 146 -16.14 -7.58 7.15
N LYS A 147 -16.88 -8.18 8.09
CA LYS A 147 -17.84 -9.25 7.77
C LYS A 147 -18.98 -8.78 6.84
N LYS A 148 -19.46 -7.54 7.00
CA LYS A 148 -20.46 -6.96 6.08
C LYS A 148 -19.90 -6.67 4.69
N VAL A 149 -18.61 -6.33 4.59
CA VAL A 149 -17.91 -6.17 3.30
C VAL A 149 -17.78 -7.52 2.58
N GLY A 150 -17.66 -8.62 3.33
CA GLY A 150 -17.68 -9.99 2.81
C GLY A 150 -16.55 -10.89 3.29
N PHE A 151 -15.66 -10.39 4.16
CA PHE A 151 -14.66 -11.24 4.81
C PHE A 151 -15.33 -12.29 5.72
N ASP A 152 -14.81 -13.51 5.75
CA ASP A 152 -15.28 -14.57 6.65
C ASP A 152 -14.91 -14.30 8.11
N GLY A 153 -13.80 -13.58 8.32
CA GLY A 153 -13.35 -13.21 9.63
C GLY A 153 -12.25 -12.16 9.64
N MET A 154 -11.84 -11.83 10.86
CA MET A 154 -10.77 -10.89 11.16
C MET A 154 -9.85 -11.57 12.18
N ILE A 155 -8.55 -11.54 11.92
CA ILE A 155 -7.52 -12.07 12.79
C ILE A 155 -6.59 -10.90 13.13
N GLU A 156 -6.45 -10.63 14.42
CA GLU A 156 -5.50 -9.64 14.91
C GLU A 156 -4.10 -10.26 14.93
N VAL A 157 -3.13 -9.56 14.33
CA VAL A 157 -1.77 -10.11 14.25
C VAL A 157 -0.91 -9.85 15.49
N SER A 158 -1.45 -9.18 16.52
CA SER A 158 -0.77 -8.93 17.80
C SER A 158 -0.34 -10.22 18.50
N LEU A 159 -1.18 -11.26 18.47
CA LEU A 159 -0.82 -12.58 19.00
C LEU A 159 0.47 -13.13 18.36
N PHE A 160 0.67 -12.89 17.07
CA PHE A 160 1.88 -13.34 16.38
C PHE A 160 3.09 -12.46 16.74
N ALA A 161 2.88 -11.18 17.07
CA ALA A 161 3.93 -10.32 17.61
C ALA A 161 4.39 -10.80 19.01
N ASP A 162 3.50 -11.32 19.86
CA ASP A 162 3.89 -11.93 21.14
C ASP A 162 4.76 -13.19 20.92
N ILE A 163 4.36 -14.05 19.98
CA ILE A 163 5.15 -15.24 19.60
C ILE A 163 6.51 -14.82 19.04
N LEU A 164 6.55 -13.81 18.18
CA LEU A 164 7.78 -13.27 17.62
C LEU A 164 8.68 -12.70 18.72
N THR A 165 8.12 -11.97 19.67
CA THR A 165 8.85 -11.41 20.82
C THR A 165 9.53 -12.51 21.62
N LEU A 166 8.84 -13.63 21.88
CA LEU A 166 9.44 -14.77 22.58
C LEU A 166 10.61 -15.36 21.78
N LYS A 167 10.44 -15.54 20.47
CA LYS A 167 11.48 -16.05 19.58
C LYS A 167 12.69 -15.11 19.53
N GLU A 168 12.47 -13.82 19.30
CA GLU A 168 13.53 -12.81 19.25
C GLU A 168 14.24 -12.66 20.60
N ALA A 169 13.54 -12.82 21.73
CA ALA A 169 14.17 -12.83 23.05
C ALA A 169 15.12 -14.02 23.23
N LEU A 170 14.73 -15.22 22.77
CA LEU A 170 15.60 -16.40 22.79
C LEU A 170 16.82 -16.22 21.88
N GLU A 171 16.62 -15.64 20.69
CA GLU A 171 17.71 -15.30 19.76
C GLU A 171 18.65 -14.25 20.37
N PHE A 172 18.10 -13.22 21.01
CA PHE A 172 18.87 -12.19 21.70
C PHE A 172 19.74 -12.78 22.80
N MET A 173 19.19 -13.66 23.66
CA MET A 173 19.96 -14.35 24.69
C MET A 173 21.08 -15.22 24.11
N GLN A 174 20.88 -15.77 22.91
CA GLN A 174 21.88 -16.57 22.21
C GLN A 174 22.96 -15.72 21.56
N ASN A 175 22.61 -14.58 20.98
CA ASN A 175 23.52 -13.78 20.15
C ASN A 175 24.26 -12.70 20.94
N ILE A 176 23.62 -12.10 21.95
CA ILE A 176 24.20 -11.02 22.76
C ILE A 176 24.92 -11.64 23.95
N LYS A 177 26.26 -11.58 23.95
CA LYS A 177 27.11 -12.13 25.01
C LYS A 177 27.85 -11.04 25.79
N THR A 178 28.05 -9.90 25.16
CA THR A 178 28.79 -8.76 25.70
C THR A 178 28.09 -7.45 25.35
N ASP A 179 28.41 -6.38 26.08
CA ASP A 179 27.82 -5.05 25.86
C ASP A 179 28.20 -4.40 24.50
N LYS A 180 29.06 -5.06 23.72
CA LYS A 180 29.46 -4.61 22.38
C LYS A 180 28.64 -5.28 21.27
N ASP A 181 27.91 -6.35 21.60
CA ASP A 181 27.08 -7.06 20.65
C ASP A 181 25.76 -6.30 20.45
N PHE A 182 25.22 -6.34 19.24
CA PHE A 182 23.93 -5.77 18.93
C PHE A 182 23.14 -6.70 18.00
N GLN A 183 21.82 -6.65 18.14
CA GLN A 183 20.88 -7.38 17.30
C GLN A 183 19.80 -6.40 16.87
N LEU A 184 19.48 -6.40 15.58
CA LEU A 184 18.39 -5.62 15.01
C LEU A 184 17.11 -6.46 15.03
N THR A 185 15.96 -5.80 15.14
CA THR A 185 14.66 -6.43 14.93
C THR A 185 14.52 -6.83 13.45
N SER A 186 13.81 -7.94 13.21
CA SER A 186 13.60 -8.48 11.85
C SER A 186 12.37 -7.93 11.13
#